data_AF-A0A7D5I4W1-F1
#
_entry.id   AF-A0A7D5I4W1-F1
#
_cell.length_a   1.000
_cell.length_b   1.000
_cell.length_c   1.000
_cell.angle_alpha   90.00
_cell.angle_beta   90.00
_cell.angle_gamma   90.00
#
_symmetry.space_group_name_H-M   'P 1'
#
loop_
_entity.id
_entity.type
_entity.pdbx_description
1 polymer ?
#
loop_
_entity_poly.entity_id
_entity_poly.type
_entity_poly.pdbx_seq_one_letter_code
_entity_poly.pdbx_strand_id
1 'polypeptide(L)'
;MKIYSALLILSFVLITLSGCIEDNSADPTINNLDSENESVRNAAMDRLVETGDEGTVEALIQLAGDEDRTVEERKNAVTVLGKIGEESPAEVLLNISMDEGEEKELRMASILALGEIGNESMIKPLRGLDYDGDGLLRYHAVYVLDQLGTNNEVYATYGELPYPLSEEQRLYRNNVNEIKDACRADGTFPVVDNATCVLVGYNYQSGYIEVSSDVKPEKSEMDEIYQLYDSEAQKRGVDQVPVRFVYGYVSPLEGEWYNMSDLDDFNVTGTL
;
A
#
# COMPACT_ATOMS: atom_id res chain seq x y z
N MET A 1 41.34 -27.87 55.50
CA MET A 1 41.22 -28.08 54.05
C MET A 1 39.76 -28.29 53.62
N LYS A 2 38.86 -27.34 53.95
CA LYS A 2 37.41 -27.41 53.60
C LYS A 2 36.77 -26.07 53.22
N ILE A 3 37.55 -24.97 53.14
CA ILE A 3 37.01 -23.62 52.88
C ILE A 3 37.19 -23.22 51.40
N TYR A 4 38.15 -23.81 50.68
CA TYR A 4 38.36 -23.55 49.25
C TYR A 4 37.33 -24.21 48.32
N SER A 5 36.57 -25.21 48.80
CA SER A 5 35.57 -25.92 47.99
C SER A 5 34.23 -25.18 47.87
N ALA A 6 33.90 -24.30 48.81
CA ALA A 6 32.64 -23.55 48.79
C ALA A 6 32.72 -22.30 47.88
N LEU A 7 33.87 -21.63 47.81
CA LEU A 7 34.06 -20.48 46.92
C LEU A 7 34.05 -20.85 45.43
N LEU A 8 34.52 -22.06 45.08
CA LEU A 8 34.59 -22.54 43.70
C LEU A 8 33.20 -22.99 43.18
N ILE A 9 32.32 -23.44 44.08
CA ILE A 9 30.93 -23.75 43.75
C ILE A 9 30.12 -22.45 43.62
N LEU A 10 30.39 -21.43 44.46
CA LEU A 10 29.71 -20.14 44.35
C LEU A 10 30.10 -19.38 43.07
N SER A 11 31.36 -19.48 42.61
CA SER A 11 31.78 -18.88 41.33
C SER A 11 31.21 -19.62 40.12
N PHE A 12 31.02 -20.94 40.21
CA PHE A 12 30.38 -21.71 39.13
C PHE A 12 28.89 -21.40 39.02
N VAL A 13 28.19 -21.25 40.15
CA VAL A 13 26.76 -20.89 40.16
C VAL A 13 26.53 -19.46 39.68
N LEU A 14 27.44 -18.51 39.94
CA LEU A 14 27.39 -17.14 39.40
C LEU A 14 27.73 -17.07 37.90
N ILE A 15 28.61 -17.93 37.39
CA ILE A 15 28.87 -18.03 35.94
C ILE A 15 27.68 -18.66 35.21
N THR A 16 26.94 -19.57 35.84
CA THR A 16 25.68 -20.10 35.27
C THR A 16 24.48 -19.17 35.45
N LEU A 17 24.53 -18.18 36.36
CA LEU A 17 23.46 -17.18 36.53
C LEU A 17 23.68 -15.91 35.70
N SER A 18 24.85 -15.72 35.09
CA SER A 18 25.10 -14.63 34.13
C SER A 18 24.66 -14.97 32.70
N GLY A 19 24.05 -16.15 32.49
CA GLY A 19 23.44 -16.58 31.23
C GLY A 19 21.91 -16.68 31.29
N CYS A 20 21.26 -16.04 32.28
CA CYS A 20 19.80 -15.96 32.37
C CYS A 20 19.25 -14.55 32.10
N ILE A 21 19.98 -13.75 31.33
CA ILE A 21 19.44 -12.53 30.73
C ILE A 21 19.34 -12.81 29.23
N GLU A 22 18.08 -12.80 28.75
CA GLU A 22 17.63 -12.80 27.35
C GLU A 22 17.90 -14.06 26.51
N ASP A 23 16.93 -14.97 26.48
CA ASP A 23 16.61 -15.71 25.25
C ASP A 23 15.08 -15.74 25.13
N ASN A 24 14.53 -14.57 24.77
CA ASN A 24 13.25 -14.51 24.08
C ASN A 24 13.54 -15.20 22.74
N SER A 25 13.34 -16.51 22.68
CA SER A 25 13.81 -17.36 21.58
C SER A 25 13.02 -16.98 20.33
N ALA A 26 13.50 -15.95 19.63
CA ALA A 26 13.09 -15.64 18.28
C ALA A 26 13.08 -16.97 17.51
N ASP A 27 11.95 -17.29 16.87
CA ASP A 27 11.81 -18.54 16.13
C ASP A 27 13.07 -18.73 15.28
N PRO A 28 13.87 -19.81 15.46
CA PRO A 28 15.13 -19.97 14.76
C PRO A 28 14.95 -19.99 13.23
N THR A 29 13.73 -20.15 12.75
CA THR A 29 13.31 -19.99 11.36
C THR A 29 13.56 -18.57 10.82
N ILE A 30 13.56 -17.54 11.67
CA ILE A 30 13.87 -16.14 11.30
C ILE A 30 15.27 -16.04 10.69
N ASN A 31 16.25 -16.81 11.19
CA ASN A 31 17.62 -16.85 10.67
C ASN A 31 17.73 -17.47 9.26
N ASN A 32 16.63 -17.95 8.68
CA ASN A 32 16.62 -18.46 7.31
C ASN A 32 15.96 -17.47 6.33
N LEU A 33 15.46 -16.33 6.81
CA LEU A 33 14.89 -15.28 5.96
C LEU A 33 15.95 -14.62 5.05
N ASP A 34 17.23 -14.73 5.37
CA ASP A 34 18.36 -14.22 4.59
C ASP A 34 19.05 -15.32 3.76
N SER A 35 18.51 -16.53 3.74
CA SER A 35 19.17 -17.66 3.06
C SER A 35 19.37 -17.36 1.58
N GLU A 36 20.60 -17.50 1.10
CA GLU A 36 20.95 -17.46 -0.33
C GLU A 36 20.20 -18.52 -1.15
N ASN A 37 19.76 -19.61 -0.49
CA ASN A 37 18.90 -20.60 -1.11
C ASN A 37 17.44 -20.16 -1.05
N GLU A 38 16.91 -19.72 -2.19
CA GLU A 38 15.51 -19.28 -2.34
C GLU A 38 14.49 -20.29 -1.82
N SER A 39 14.70 -21.59 -2.02
CA SER A 39 13.77 -22.62 -1.51
C SER A 39 13.76 -22.68 0.02
N VAL A 40 14.92 -22.47 0.66
CA VAL A 40 15.02 -22.42 2.13
C VAL A 40 14.37 -21.14 2.66
N ARG A 41 14.65 -20.01 2.02
CA ARG A 41 14.07 -18.71 2.38
C ARG A 41 12.55 -18.71 2.28
N ASN A 42 12.00 -19.19 1.17
CA ASN A 42 10.54 -19.24 0.98
C ASN A 42 9.87 -20.20 1.97
N ALA A 43 10.47 -21.37 2.24
CA ALA A 43 9.96 -22.30 3.25
C ALA A 43 10.00 -21.70 4.67
N ALA A 44 11.00 -20.86 4.97
CA ALA A 44 11.07 -20.15 6.23
C ALA A 44 9.96 -19.10 6.35
N MET A 45 9.74 -18.31 5.29
CA MET A 45 8.64 -17.34 5.24
C MET A 45 7.28 -18.01 5.44
N ASP A 46 6.99 -19.07 4.68
CA ASP A 46 5.72 -19.81 4.77
C ASP A 46 5.50 -20.35 6.19
N ARG A 47 6.55 -20.92 6.79
CA ARG A 47 6.50 -21.43 8.16
C ARG A 47 6.24 -20.33 9.20
N LEU A 48 6.88 -19.16 9.06
CA LEU A 48 6.68 -18.04 9.98
C LEU A 48 5.27 -17.46 9.87
N VAL A 49 4.71 -17.40 8.66
CA VAL A 49 3.30 -17.02 8.42
C VAL A 49 2.36 -18.04 9.07
N GLU A 50 2.62 -19.34 8.92
CA GLU A 50 1.84 -20.39 9.58
C GLU A 50 1.93 -20.35 11.10
N THR A 51 3.09 -20.01 11.66
CA THR A 51 3.29 -19.87 13.11
C THR A 51 2.51 -18.67 13.65
N GLY A 52 2.79 -17.47 13.13
CA GLY A 52 2.03 -16.23 13.41
C GLY A 52 1.83 -15.88 14.89
N ASP A 53 2.61 -16.43 15.82
CA ASP A 53 2.43 -16.18 17.25
C ASP A 53 3.04 -14.83 17.68
N GLU A 54 2.62 -14.34 18.86
CA GLU A 54 3.03 -13.02 19.37
C GLU A 54 4.57 -12.87 19.47
N GLY A 55 5.29 -13.94 19.83
CA GLY A 55 6.75 -13.90 19.93
C GLY A 55 7.43 -13.87 18.56
N THR A 56 6.91 -14.60 17.58
CA THR A 56 7.33 -14.53 16.18
C THR A 56 7.09 -13.13 15.61
N VAL A 57 5.91 -12.55 15.86
CA VAL A 57 5.57 -11.20 15.39
C VAL A 57 6.50 -10.15 16.02
N GLU A 58 6.74 -10.22 17.33
CA GLU A 58 7.65 -9.28 18.01
C GLU A 58 9.09 -9.38 17.46
N ALA A 59 9.59 -10.60 17.24
CA ALA A 59 10.92 -10.80 16.67
C ALA A 59 11.03 -10.29 15.22
N LEU A 60 9.96 -10.43 14.43
CA LEU A 60 9.91 -9.90 13.07
C LEU A 60 9.80 -8.36 13.05
N ILE A 61 9.06 -7.75 14.01
CA ILE A 61 9.02 -6.29 14.19
C ILE A 61 10.42 -5.75 14.50
N GLN A 62 11.14 -6.41 15.41
CA GLN A 62 12.52 -6.05 15.73
C GLN A 62 13.43 -6.16 14.50
N LEU A 63 13.35 -7.27 13.76
CA LEU A 63 14.14 -7.46 12.54
C LEU A 63 13.81 -6.40 11.47
N ALA A 64 12.55 -6.02 11.29
CA ALA A 64 12.14 -5.01 10.31
C ALA A 64 12.69 -3.61 10.67
N GLY A 65 12.77 -3.27 11.96
CA GLY A 65 13.27 -1.99 12.46
C GLY A 65 14.78 -1.91 12.72
N ASP A 66 15.52 -3.00 12.51
CA ASP A 66 16.96 -3.07 12.83
C ASP A 66 17.81 -2.46 11.71
N GLU A 67 18.26 -1.21 11.89
CA GLU A 67 19.10 -0.48 10.92
C GLU A 67 20.48 -1.13 10.67
N ASP A 68 20.97 -2.00 11.56
CA ASP A 68 22.22 -2.73 11.35
C ASP A 68 22.06 -3.90 10.35
N ARG A 69 20.81 -4.23 9.99
CA ARG A 69 20.48 -5.31 9.06
C ARG A 69 20.47 -4.85 7.62
N THR A 70 20.72 -5.79 6.73
CA THR A 70 20.60 -5.54 5.30
C THR A 70 19.15 -5.22 4.93
N VAL A 71 18.99 -4.40 3.91
CA VAL A 71 17.67 -4.04 3.36
C VAL A 71 16.88 -5.28 2.96
N GLU A 72 17.55 -6.32 2.46
CA GLU A 72 16.89 -7.57 2.07
C GLU A 72 16.38 -8.38 3.26
N GLU A 73 17.17 -8.49 4.35
CA GLU A 73 16.72 -9.09 5.61
C GLU A 73 15.46 -8.41 6.15
N ARG A 74 15.48 -7.08 6.20
CA ARG A 74 14.36 -6.27 6.69
C ARG A 74 13.14 -6.40 5.80
N LYS A 75 13.31 -6.38 4.47
CA LYS A 75 12.21 -6.59 3.51
C LYS A 75 11.54 -7.95 3.68
N ASN A 76 12.30 -9.01 3.92
CA ASN A 76 11.74 -10.34 4.14
C ASN A 76 10.92 -10.38 5.43
N ALA A 77 11.40 -9.74 6.50
CA ALA A 77 10.63 -9.59 7.74
C ALA A 77 9.33 -8.83 7.51
N VAL A 78 9.39 -7.66 6.86
CA VAL A 78 8.23 -6.84 6.49
C VAL A 78 7.21 -7.63 5.67
N THR A 79 7.67 -8.43 4.70
CA THR A 79 6.80 -9.26 3.85
C THR A 79 6.08 -10.34 4.68
N VAL A 80 6.78 -10.97 5.63
CA VAL A 80 6.16 -11.96 6.51
C VAL A 80 5.15 -11.30 7.45
N LEU A 81 5.46 -10.13 8.01
CA LEU A 81 4.55 -9.36 8.86
C LEU A 81 3.24 -9.00 8.13
N GLY A 82 3.33 -8.53 6.89
CA GLY A 82 2.17 -8.26 6.04
C GLY A 82 1.26 -9.47 5.90
N LYS A 83 1.85 -10.63 5.56
CA LYS A 83 1.13 -11.90 5.38
C LYS A 83 0.54 -12.49 6.66
N ILE A 84 1.17 -12.25 7.81
CA ILE A 84 0.62 -12.64 9.12
C ILE A 84 -0.66 -11.82 9.39
N GLY A 85 -0.65 -10.53 9.06
CA GLY A 85 -1.83 -9.68 9.10
C GLY A 85 -2.24 -9.19 10.51
N GLU A 86 -1.37 -9.36 11.51
CA GLU A 86 -1.58 -8.78 12.84
C GLU A 86 -1.41 -7.26 12.80
N GLU A 87 -2.17 -6.53 13.61
CA GLU A 87 -2.14 -5.05 13.59
C GLU A 87 -0.93 -4.45 14.31
N SER A 88 -0.28 -5.19 15.21
CA SER A 88 0.83 -4.71 16.05
C SER A 88 2.06 -4.17 15.28
N PRO A 89 2.42 -4.62 14.06
CA PRO A 89 3.54 -4.06 13.30
C PRO A 89 3.24 -2.70 12.65
N ALA A 90 1.97 -2.27 12.61
CA ALA A 90 1.53 -1.15 11.77
C ALA A 90 2.32 0.14 12.02
N GLU A 91 2.67 0.46 13.28
CA GLU A 91 3.45 1.66 13.61
C GLU A 91 4.89 1.57 13.08
N VAL A 92 5.55 0.41 13.21
CA VAL A 92 6.92 0.21 12.70
C VAL A 92 6.95 0.28 11.18
N LEU A 93 5.98 -0.36 10.51
CA LEU A 93 5.88 -0.37 9.05
C LEU A 93 5.57 1.03 8.51
N LEU A 94 4.73 1.79 9.21
CA LEU A 94 4.45 3.17 8.87
C LEU A 94 5.74 4.01 8.96
N ASN A 95 6.50 3.89 10.06
CA ASN A 95 7.77 4.62 10.21
C ASN A 95 8.75 4.28 9.09
N ILE A 96 8.94 2.99 8.77
CA ILE A 96 9.81 2.56 7.66
C ILE A 96 9.34 3.14 6.32
N SER A 97 8.03 3.15 6.05
CA SER A 97 7.50 3.70 4.79
C SER A 97 7.76 5.20 4.60
N MET A 98 7.91 5.93 5.71
CA MET A 98 8.03 7.38 5.74
C MET A 98 9.47 7.88 5.82
N ASP A 99 10.43 7.03 6.18
CA ASP A 99 11.81 7.45 6.38
C ASP A 99 12.52 7.67 5.03
N GLU A 100 12.86 8.93 4.72
CA GLU A 100 13.58 9.31 3.51
C GLU A 100 15.01 8.72 3.43
N GLY A 101 15.59 8.34 4.58
CA GLY A 101 16.88 7.67 4.66
C GLY A 101 16.83 6.19 4.27
N GLU A 102 15.64 5.60 4.19
CA GLU A 102 15.46 4.20 3.84
C GLU A 102 15.47 3.95 2.34
N GLU A 103 15.97 2.78 1.95
CA GLU A 103 15.93 2.35 0.55
C GLU A 103 14.49 2.19 0.06
N LYS A 104 14.26 2.61 -1.19
CA LYS A 104 12.92 2.69 -1.77
C LYS A 104 12.20 1.35 -1.76
N GLU A 105 12.91 0.26 -2.03
CA GLU A 105 12.38 -1.09 -2.05
C GLU A 105 11.82 -1.50 -0.67
N LEU A 106 12.43 -1.04 0.42
CA LEU A 106 11.95 -1.33 1.77
C LEU A 106 10.77 -0.45 2.16
N ARG A 107 10.81 0.84 1.80
CA ARG A 107 9.66 1.76 1.96
C ARG A 107 8.43 1.19 1.25
N MET A 108 8.58 0.73 0.01
CA MET A 108 7.51 0.09 -0.77
C MET A 108 6.98 -1.19 -0.12
N ALA A 109 7.88 -2.08 0.31
CA ALA A 109 7.49 -3.32 0.98
C ALA A 109 6.65 -3.03 2.23
N SER A 110 7.01 -2.00 2.98
CA SER A 110 6.31 -1.58 4.19
C SER A 110 4.91 -1.04 3.89
N ILE A 111 4.76 -0.24 2.83
CA ILE A 111 3.45 0.21 2.35
C ILE A 111 2.56 -0.98 1.99
N LEU A 112 3.07 -1.92 1.18
CA LEU A 112 2.31 -3.11 0.77
C LEU A 112 1.89 -3.96 1.98
N ALA A 113 2.80 -4.18 2.92
CA ALA A 113 2.50 -4.92 4.15
C ALA A 113 1.40 -4.24 4.99
N LEU A 114 1.37 -2.91 5.07
CA LEU A 114 0.27 -2.17 5.73
C LEU A 114 -1.09 -2.43 5.04
N GLY A 115 -1.09 -2.59 3.73
CA GLY A 115 -2.29 -2.97 2.97
C GLY A 115 -2.74 -4.40 3.22
N GLU A 116 -1.79 -5.35 3.32
CA GLU A 116 -2.09 -6.75 3.66
C GLU A 116 -2.62 -6.89 5.09
N ILE A 117 -2.11 -6.09 6.04
CA ILE A 117 -2.60 -6.04 7.43
C ILE A 117 -4.05 -5.53 7.49
N GLY A 118 -4.47 -4.65 6.59
CA GLY A 118 -5.87 -4.22 6.52
C GLY A 118 -6.29 -3.22 7.62
N ASN A 119 -5.35 -2.63 8.35
CA ASN A 119 -5.67 -1.75 9.48
C ASN A 119 -6.17 -0.36 8.99
N GLU A 120 -7.48 -0.12 9.07
CA GLU A 120 -8.12 1.14 8.66
C GLU A 120 -7.54 2.38 9.34
N SER A 121 -6.94 2.25 10.53
CA SER A 121 -6.31 3.39 11.22
C SER A 121 -5.11 3.96 10.42
N MET A 122 -4.56 3.17 9.50
CA MET A 122 -3.46 3.56 8.60
C MET A 122 -3.90 4.43 7.42
N ILE A 123 -5.21 4.54 7.16
CA ILE A 123 -5.76 5.35 6.06
C ILE A 123 -5.35 6.82 6.20
N LYS A 124 -5.48 7.40 7.41
CA LYS A 124 -5.15 8.82 7.62
C LYS A 124 -3.65 9.09 7.47
N PRO A 125 -2.75 8.30 8.11
CA PRO A 125 -1.32 8.42 7.88
C PRO A 125 -0.96 8.29 6.40
N LEU A 126 -1.32 7.20 5.72
CA LEU A 126 -0.91 6.95 4.34
C LEU A 126 -1.39 8.03 3.34
N ARG A 127 -2.53 8.68 3.61
CA ARG A 127 -3.09 9.77 2.81
C ARG A 127 -2.39 11.11 3.00
N GLY A 128 -1.86 11.37 4.20
CA GLY A 128 -1.23 12.64 4.56
C GLY A 128 0.23 12.77 4.11
N LEU A 129 0.79 11.75 3.47
CA LEU A 129 2.23 11.67 3.20
C LEU A 129 2.59 12.25 1.83
N ASP A 130 3.61 13.11 1.86
CA ASP A 130 4.37 13.45 0.67
C ASP A 130 5.53 12.47 0.55
N TYR A 131 5.41 11.50 -0.36
CA TYR A 131 6.46 10.51 -0.61
C TYR A 131 7.62 11.11 -1.42
N ASP A 132 8.10 12.30 -1.07
CA ASP A 132 9.23 13.00 -1.69
C ASP A 132 9.07 13.26 -3.20
N GLY A 133 7.83 13.35 -3.68
CA GLY A 133 7.55 13.36 -5.12
C GLY A 133 7.85 12.03 -5.84
N ASP A 134 8.17 10.95 -5.12
CA ASP A 134 8.36 9.62 -5.66
C ASP A 134 7.01 9.02 -6.09
N GLY A 135 6.84 8.91 -7.41
CA GLY A 135 5.65 8.31 -8.02
C GLY A 135 5.43 6.85 -7.62
N LEU A 136 6.49 6.14 -7.20
CA LEU A 136 6.46 4.71 -6.85
C LEU A 136 5.77 4.44 -5.55
N LEU A 137 6.22 5.15 -4.55
CA LEU A 137 5.70 5.08 -3.21
C LEU A 137 4.29 5.67 -3.18
N ARG A 138 4.04 6.76 -3.91
CA ARG A 138 2.70 7.33 -4.06
C ARG A 138 1.72 6.33 -4.68
N TYR A 139 2.11 5.64 -5.75
CA TYR A 139 1.28 4.59 -6.35
C TYR A 139 0.94 3.49 -5.34
N HIS A 140 1.94 2.95 -4.64
CA HIS A 140 1.73 1.84 -3.71
C HIS A 140 0.88 2.27 -2.53
N ALA A 141 1.11 3.48 -2.02
CA ALA A 141 0.33 4.06 -0.95
C ALA A 141 -1.13 4.14 -1.36
N VAL A 142 -1.41 4.52 -2.60
CA VAL A 142 -2.80 4.66 -3.00
C VAL A 142 -3.43 3.34 -3.39
N TYR A 143 -2.69 2.44 -4.03
CA TYR A 143 -3.11 1.06 -4.19
C TYR A 143 -3.53 0.46 -2.84
N VAL A 144 -2.75 0.71 -1.79
CA VAL A 144 -3.07 0.25 -0.43
C VAL A 144 -4.24 1.01 0.17
N LEU A 145 -4.31 2.33 0.05
CA LEU A 145 -5.48 3.11 0.49
C LEU A 145 -6.77 2.69 -0.20
N ASP A 146 -6.68 2.19 -1.43
CA ASP A 146 -7.81 1.65 -2.16
C ASP A 146 -8.28 0.32 -1.58
N GLN A 147 -7.34 -0.56 -1.22
CA GLN A 147 -7.63 -1.79 -0.48
C GLN A 147 -8.20 -1.51 0.92
N LEU A 148 -7.65 -0.52 1.64
CA LEU A 148 -8.04 -0.16 3.00
C LEU A 148 -9.31 0.69 3.07
N GLY A 149 -9.58 1.49 2.05
CA GLY A 149 -10.41 2.69 2.16
C GLY A 149 -11.63 2.76 1.25
N THR A 150 -11.93 1.76 0.42
CA THR A 150 -13.15 1.80 -0.38
C THR A 150 -14.32 1.11 0.33
N ASN A 151 -14.95 1.85 1.25
CA ASN A 151 -16.35 1.63 1.63
C ASN A 151 -17.35 1.93 0.48
N ASN A 152 -16.86 2.23 -0.72
CA ASN A 152 -17.66 2.26 -1.93
C ASN A 152 -17.53 0.92 -2.65
N GLU A 153 -18.64 0.22 -2.79
CA GLU A 153 -18.72 -1.00 -3.58
C GLU A 153 -18.15 -0.74 -4.99
N VAL A 154 -17.05 -1.41 -5.34
CA VAL A 154 -16.48 -1.35 -6.69
C VAL A 154 -17.28 -2.30 -7.59
N TYR A 155 -17.98 -1.73 -8.57
CA TYR A 155 -18.76 -2.51 -9.52
C TYR A 155 -17.89 -3.20 -10.57
N ALA A 156 -16.89 -2.47 -11.10
CA ALA A 156 -15.96 -2.94 -12.11
C ALA A 156 -14.72 -2.03 -12.23
N THR A 157 -13.62 -2.59 -12.71
CA THR A 157 -12.41 -1.86 -13.11
C THR A 157 -12.06 -2.22 -14.56
N TYR A 158 -11.57 -1.23 -15.29
CA TYR A 158 -11.13 -1.33 -16.68
C TYR A 158 -9.77 -0.64 -16.81
N GLY A 159 -8.95 -1.15 -17.73
CA GLY A 159 -7.57 -0.70 -17.91
C GLY A 159 -6.67 -1.06 -16.72
N GLU A 160 -5.37 -1.02 -16.96
CA GLU A 160 -4.36 -1.20 -15.92
C GLU A 160 -4.02 0.13 -15.26
N LEU A 161 -3.69 0.10 -13.97
CA LEU A 161 -3.32 1.31 -13.26
C LEU A 161 -1.95 1.83 -13.75
N PRO A 162 -1.87 3.03 -14.35
CA PRO A 162 -0.66 3.60 -14.89
C PRO A 162 0.17 4.11 -13.73
N TYR A 163 1.05 3.25 -13.25
CA TYR A 163 2.17 3.59 -12.41
C TYR A 163 2.92 4.84 -12.96
N PRO A 164 3.15 6.00 -12.33
CA PRO A 164 3.69 7.18 -13.06
C PRO A 164 5.23 7.19 -13.34
N LEU A 165 5.85 6.08 -13.75
CA LEU A 165 7.31 5.99 -14.07
C LEU A 165 7.55 6.27 -15.54
N SER A 166 6.72 5.72 -16.44
CA SER A 166 6.96 5.81 -17.87
C SER A 166 6.47 7.13 -18.47
N GLU A 167 6.96 7.45 -19.66
CA GLU A 167 6.48 8.59 -20.45
C GLU A 167 4.99 8.50 -20.75
N GLU A 168 4.48 7.31 -21.03
CA GLU A 168 3.06 7.08 -21.31
C GLU A 168 2.18 7.44 -20.10
N GLN A 169 2.64 7.11 -18.89
CA GLN A 169 1.86 7.31 -17.67
C GLN A 169 1.88 8.79 -17.26
N ARG A 170 2.99 9.51 -17.54
CA ARG A 170 3.03 10.98 -17.49
C ARG A 170 2.12 11.60 -18.53
N LEU A 171 2.08 11.04 -19.74
CA LEU A 171 1.22 11.50 -20.83
C LEU A 171 -0.26 11.33 -20.46
N TYR A 172 -0.66 10.19 -19.90
CA TYR A 172 -2.00 9.97 -19.36
C TYR A 172 -2.36 11.04 -18.33
N ARG A 173 -1.55 11.19 -17.28
CA ARG A 173 -1.81 12.17 -16.21
C ARG A 173 -1.95 13.58 -16.76
N ASN A 174 -1.12 13.97 -17.73
CA ASN A 174 -1.15 15.31 -18.32
C ASN A 174 -2.39 15.55 -19.21
N ASN A 175 -3.08 14.49 -19.62
CA ASN A 175 -4.23 14.52 -20.52
C ASN A 175 -5.54 14.05 -19.85
N VAL A 176 -5.50 13.70 -18.56
CA VAL A 176 -6.62 13.01 -17.90
C VAL A 176 -7.88 13.85 -17.82
N ASN A 177 -7.74 15.18 -17.78
CA ASN A 177 -8.88 16.09 -17.78
C ASN A 177 -9.64 16.03 -19.11
N GLU A 178 -8.93 16.04 -20.23
CA GLU A 178 -9.54 15.91 -21.54
C GLU A 178 -10.09 14.49 -21.78
N ILE A 179 -9.43 13.47 -21.25
CA ILE A 179 -9.89 12.07 -21.34
C ILE A 179 -11.18 11.86 -20.55
N LYS A 180 -11.23 12.29 -19.28
CA LYS A 180 -12.43 12.08 -18.43
C LYS A 180 -13.64 12.90 -18.87
N ASP A 181 -13.39 14.02 -19.57
CA ASP A 181 -14.43 14.88 -20.13
C ASP A 181 -14.92 14.39 -21.52
N ALA A 182 -14.46 13.21 -21.98
CA ALA A 182 -14.91 12.62 -23.24
C ALA A 182 -16.44 12.43 -23.25
N CYS A 183 -17.03 12.78 -24.38
CA CYS A 183 -18.47 12.66 -24.62
C CYS A 183 -18.74 12.07 -26.00
N ARG A 184 -19.99 11.66 -26.22
CA ARG A 184 -20.49 11.25 -27.53
C ARG A 184 -20.37 12.41 -28.53
N ALA A 185 -20.50 12.09 -29.81
CA ALA A 185 -20.41 13.08 -30.90
C ALA A 185 -21.47 14.21 -30.81
N ASP A 186 -22.57 13.99 -30.11
CA ASP A 186 -23.61 14.98 -29.85
C ASP A 186 -23.37 15.82 -28.58
N GLY A 187 -22.22 15.62 -27.91
CA GLY A 187 -21.85 16.33 -26.69
C GLY A 187 -22.45 15.73 -25.42
N THR A 188 -23.15 14.60 -25.49
CA THR A 188 -23.76 13.94 -24.32
C THR A 188 -22.85 12.90 -23.69
N PHE A 189 -22.99 12.71 -22.38
CA PHE A 189 -22.38 11.58 -21.66
C PHE A 189 -23.32 10.35 -21.75
N PRO A 190 -22.80 9.10 -21.76
CA PRO A 190 -23.64 7.92 -21.71
C PRO A 190 -24.60 7.92 -20.53
N VAL A 191 -25.81 7.43 -20.76
CA VAL A 191 -26.83 7.30 -19.73
C VAL A 191 -26.58 5.99 -18.98
N VAL A 192 -26.71 6.03 -17.66
CA VAL A 192 -26.79 4.85 -16.81
C VAL A 192 -28.25 4.66 -16.42
N ASP A 193 -28.85 3.55 -16.84
CA ASP A 193 -30.28 3.31 -16.64
C ASP A 193 -30.62 3.21 -15.15
N ASN A 194 -31.67 3.94 -14.74
CA ASN A 194 -32.15 4.04 -13.36
C ASN A 194 -31.21 4.73 -12.36
N ALA A 195 -30.05 5.24 -12.79
CA ALA A 195 -29.22 6.08 -11.95
C ALA A 195 -29.93 7.42 -11.69
N THR A 196 -29.94 7.86 -10.44
CA THR A 196 -30.36 9.24 -10.10
C THR A 196 -29.19 10.20 -10.21
N CYS A 197 -27.95 9.70 -10.12
CA CYS A 197 -26.75 10.50 -10.26
C CYS A 197 -25.61 9.67 -10.87
N VAL A 198 -24.91 10.26 -11.83
CA VAL A 198 -23.63 9.76 -12.32
C VAL A 198 -22.62 10.90 -12.18
N LEU A 199 -21.53 10.63 -11.48
CA LEU A 199 -20.42 11.57 -11.29
C LEU A 199 -19.15 10.98 -11.88
N VAL A 200 -18.35 11.82 -12.54
CA VAL A 200 -17.05 11.44 -13.09
C VAL A 200 -15.99 12.32 -12.45
N GLY A 201 -15.00 11.69 -11.84
CA GLY A 201 -13.86 12.36 -11.21
C GLY A 201 -12.54 11.71 -11.62
N TYR A 202 -11.44 12.43 -11.46
CA TYR A 202 -10.11 11.83 -11.45
C TYR A 202 -9.60 11.82 -10.02
N ASN A 203 -9.30 10.63 -9.51
CA ASN A 203 -8.75 10.48 -8.19
C ASN A 203 -7.22 10.61 -8.27
N TYR A 204 -6.69 11.78 -7.88
CA TYR A 204 -5.25 12.06 -7.92
C TYR A 204 -4.41 11.17 -7.00
N GLN A 205 -5.05 10.60 -5.99
CA GLN A 205 -4.44 9.57 -5.18
C GLN A 205 -4.35 8.30 -6.04
N SER A 206 -5.49 7.76 -6.50
CA SER A 206 -5.52 6.39 -7.03
C SER A 206 -5.12 6.29 -8.49
N GLY A 207 -5.10 7.40 -9.23
CA GLY A 207 -4.82 7.44 -10.65
C GLY A 207 -5.99 6.96 -11.52
N TYR A 208 -7.11 6.55 -10.93
CA TYR A 208 -8.31 6.15 -11.66
C TYR A 208 -9.15 7.36 -12.07
N ILE A 209 -9.74 7.26 -13.27
CA ILE A 209 -11.01 7.94 -13.54
C ILE A 209 -12.10 7.15 -12.82
N GLU A 210 -12.78 7.78 -11.88
CA GLU A 210 -13.86 7.18 -11.11
C GLU A 210 -15.21 7.61 -11.67
N VAL A 211 -16.02 6.62 -12.05
CA VAL A 211 -17.41 6.79 -12.48
C VAL A 211 -18.30 6.29 -11.35
N SER A 212 -18.86 7.22 -10.60
CA SER A 212 -19.67 6.95 -9.41
C SER A 212 -21.16 6.98 -9.75
N SER A 213 -21.91 5.97 -9.32
CA SER A 213 -23.35 5.85 -9.56
C SER A 213 -24.07 5.22 -8.37
N ASP A 214 -25.29 5.67 -8.10
CA ASP A 214 -26.15 5.15 -7.03
C ASP A 214 -26.76 3.77 -7.35
N VAL A 215 -26.66 3.38 -8.63
CA VAL A 215 -26.99 2.04 -9.12
C VAL A 215 -25.79 1.45 -9.85
N LYS A 216 -25.67 0.12 -9.83
CA LYS A 216 -24.67 -0.59 -10.64
C LYS A 216 -25.02 -0.45 -12.12
N PRO A 217 -24.15 0.17 -12.95
CA PRO A 217 -24.38 0.22 -14.39
C PRO A 217 -24.34 -1.17 -15.00
N GLU A 218 -25.12 -1.38 -16.05
CA GLU A 218 -25.06 -2.60 -16.86
C GLU A 218 -23.71 -2.68 -17.57
N LYS A 219 -23.27 -3.91 -17.87
CA LYS A 219 -21.96 -4.12 -18.51
C LYS A 219 -21.82 -3.34 -19.82
N SER A 220 -22.87 -3.28 -20.63
CA SER A 220 -22.86 -2.53 -21.89
C SER A 220 -22.69 -1.02 -21.69
N GLU A 221 -23.19 -0.47 -20.59
CA GLU A 221 -23.05 0.95 -20.26
C GLU A 221 -21.61 1.25 -19.81
N MET A 222 -21.04 0.38 -18.96
CA MET A 222 -19.63 0.48 -18.55
C MET A 222 -18.68 0.33 -19.74
N ASP A 223 -18.94 -0.63 -20.62
CA ASP A 223 -18.17 -0.86 -21.84
C ASP A 223 -18.24 0.37 -22.76
N GLU A 224 -19.41 1.01 -22.92
CA GLU A 224 -19.56 2.23 -23.71
C GLU A 224 -18.76 3.40 -23.11
N ILE A 225 -18.92 3.64 -21.81
CA ILE A 225 -18.21 4.71 -21.09
C ILE A 225 -16.70 4.51 -21.20
N TYR A 226 -16.22 3.28 -20.97
CA TYR A 226 -14.81 2.95 -21.10
C TYR A 226 -14.29 3.19 -22.53
N GLN A 227 -15.04 2.77 -23.55
CA GLN A 227 -14.66 2.98 -24.96
C GLN A 227 -14.55 4.46 -25.34
N LEU A 228 -15.35 5.34 -24.74
CA LEU A 228 -15.19 6.79 -24.92
C LEU A 228 -13.85 7.28 -24.39
N TYR A 229 -13.50 6.87 -23.16
CA TYR A 229 -12.23 7.27 -22.54
C TYR A 229 -11.03 6.67 -23.27
N ASP A 230 -11.08 5.38 -23.61
CA ASP A 230 -10.04 4.68 -24.37
C ASP A 230 -9.80 5.34 -25.75
N SER A 231 -10.87 5.64 -26.47
CA SER A 231 -10.78 6.34 -27.77
C SER A 231 -10.20 7.76 -27.64
N GLU A 232 -10.55 8.48 -26.57
CA GLU A 232 -10.05 9.84 -26.33
C GLU A 232 -8.57 9.84 -25.90
N ALA A 233 -8.16 8.83 -25.15
CA ALA A 233 -6.79 8.59 -24.73
C ALA A 233 -5.89 8.21 -25.91
N GLN A 234 -6.34 7.33 -26.80
CA GLN A 234 -5.59 6.92 -27.99
C GLN A 234 -5.27 8.10 -28.91
N LYS A 235 -6.19 9.08 -29.05
CA LYS A 235 -5.93 10.33 -29.81
C LYS A 235 -4.76 11.14 -29.25
N ARG A 236 -4.42 10.90 -27.98
CA ARG A 236 -3.36 11.58 -27.23
C ARG A 236 -2.13 10.70 -27.00
N GLY A 237 -2.09 9.50 -27.60
CA GLY A 237 -0.97 8.57 -27.50
C GLY A 237 -0.89 7.82 -26.17
N VAL A 238 -2.01 7.68 -25.47
CA VAL A 238 -2.13 6.89 -24.25
C VAL A 238 -2.80 5.56 -24.61
N ASP A 239 -2.15 4.44 -24.32
CA ASP A 239 -2.63 3.12 -24.73
C ASP A 239 -3.53 2.47 -23.68
N GLN A 240 -3.41 2.86 -22.41
CA GLN A 240 -4.22 2.34 -21.31
C GLN A 240 -4.80 3.46 -20.44
N VAL A 241 -6.08 3.34 -20.11
CA VAL A 241 -6.79 4.28 -19.23
C VAL A 241 -7.37 3.53 -18.03
N PRO A 242 -6.93 3.81 -16.81
CA PRO A 242 -7.52 3.21 -15.61
C PRO A 242 -8.89 3.83 -15.33
N VAL A 243 -9.95 3.04 -15.41
CA VAL A 243 -11.31 3.49 -15.12
C VAL A 243 -11.93 2.56 -14.09
N ARG A 244 -12.59 3.12 -13.09
CA ARG A 244 -13.28 2.36 -12.06
C ARG A 244 -14.71 2.83 -11.90
N PHE A 245 -15.63 1.87 -11.86
CA PHE A 245 -17.04 2.08 -11.56
C PHE A 245 -17.29 1.76 -10.09
N VAL A 246 -17.80 2.73 -9.35
CA VAL A 246 -18.02 2.60 -7.90
C VAL A 246 -19.43 3.03 -7.52
N TYR A 247 -19.93 2.49 -6.41
CA TYR A 247 -21.10 3.04 -5.75
C TYR A 247 -20.81 4.47 -5.29
N GLY A 248 -21.74 5.40 -5.55
CA GLY A 248 -21.69 6.75 -5.03
C GLY A 248 -23.08 7.34 -4.87
N TYR A 249 -23.30 8.04 -3.76
CA TYR A 249 -24.58 8.69 -3.46
C TYR A 249 -24.35 10.17 -3.16
N VAL A 250 -25.14 11.06 -3.77
CA VAL A 250 -25.15 12.48 -3.39
C VAL A 250 -26.13 12.64 -2.24
N SER A 251 -25.63 12.78 -1.00
CA SER A 251 -26.49 13.15 0.13
C SER A 251 -27.04 14.57 -0.09
N PRO A 252 -28.37 14.76 -0.10
CA PRO A 252 -28.95 16.09 -0.30
C PRO A 252 -28.72 17.06 0.88
N LEU A 253 -28.01 16.66 1.95
CA LEU A 253 -27.86 17.43 3.19
C LEU A 253 -26.42 17.78 3.60
N GLU A 254 -25.38 17.33 2.89
CA GLU A 254 -24.00 17.68 3.25
C GLU A 254 -23.23 18.15 2.01
N GLY A 255 -23.23 19.46 1.82
CA GLY A 255 -22.40 20.16 0.84
C GLY A 255 -20.95 20.31 1.28
N GLU A 256 -20.35 19.28 1.88
CA GLU A 256 -18.91 19.25 2.15
C GLU A 256 -18.23 18.38 1.11
N TRP A 257 -17.95 19.00 -0.02
CA TRP A 257 -16.89 18.55 -0.90
C TRP A 257 -15.58 18.70 -0.13
N TYR A 258 -14.71 17.69 -0.18
CA TYR A 258 -13.28 17.96 0.03
C TYR A 258 -12.91 19.08 -0.93
N ASN A 259 -12.57 20.23 -0.36
CA ASN A 259 -12.33 21.44 -1.11
C ASN A 259 -11.10 21.19 -1.98
N MET A 260 -11.23 21.37 -3.30
CA MET A 260 -10.14 21.17 -4.27
C MET A 260 -8.91 22.03 -3.94
N SER A 261 -9.08 23.11 -3.14
CA SER A 261 -8.01 23.96 -2.63
C SER A 261 -7.13 23.31 -1.57
N ASP A 262 -7.57 22.22 -0.92
CA ASP A 262 -6.76 21.52 0.08
C ASP A 262 -5.76 20.54 -0.57
N LEU A 263 -5.79 20.44 -1.91
CA LEU A 263 -4.87 19.65 -2.73
C LEU A 263 -3.96 20.53 -3.62
N ASP A 264 -4.13 21.85 -3.59
CA ASP A 264 -3.28 22.79 -4.35
C ASP A 264 -1.82 22.83 -3.84
N ASP A 265 -1.54 22.28 -2.65
CA ASP A 265 -0.16 22.09 -2.14
C ASP A 265 0.60 20.96 -2.87
N PHE A 266 -0.04 20.17 -3.73
CA PHE A 266 0.62 19.14 -4.55
C PHE A 266 1.03 19.64 -5.94
N ASN A 267 0.92 20.94 -6.18
CA ASN A 267 1.42 21.57 -7.39
C ASN A 267 2.97 21.61 -7.35
N VAL A 268 3.62 20.48 -7.63
CA VAL A 268 5.05 20.47 -7.93
C VAL A 268 5.22 21.10 -9.31
N THR A 269 5.20 22.43 -9.36
CA THR A 269 5.69 23.23 -10.49
C THR A 269 7.23 23.20 -10.56
N GLY A 270 7.84 22.10 -10.13
CA GLY A 270 9.28 21.87 -10.25
C GLY A 270 9.60 21.45 -11.67
N THR A 271 9.85 22.42 -12.54
CA THR A 271 10.80 22.25 -13.64
C THR A 271 12.09 21.63 -13.10
N LEU A 272 12.66 20.69 -13.87
CA LEU A 272 14.06 20.25 -13.74
C LEU A 272 15.01 21.43 -13.50
#